data_AF-A0A8S4SM83-F1
#
_entry.id   AF-A0A8S4SM83-F1
#
_cell.length_a   1.000
_cell.length_b   1.000
_cell.length_c   1.000
_cell.angle_alpha   90.00
_cell.angle_beta   90.00
_cell.angle_gamma   90.00
#
_symmetry.space_group_name_H-M   'P 1'
#
loop_
_entity.id
_entity.type
_entity.pdbx_description
1 polymer ?
#
loop_
_entity_poly.entity_id
_entity_poly.type
_entity_poly.pdbx_seq_one_letter_code
_entity_poly.pdbx_strand_id
1 'polypeptide(L)'
;MESDAVETKQVADLAAISVQSRLLPFWRQVPRAWFVQFEAVVDPLKTSDDQKFRYVLQKLEPSDLQHVTDLLYDTPATDKYATIKRRPIKGGV
;
A
#
# COMPACT_ATOMS: atom_id res chain seq x y z
N MET A 1 -11.16 -2.98 -32.59
CA MET A 1 -10.31 -2.16 -31.70
C MET A 1 -10.92 -1.97 -30.32
N GLU A 2 -12.25 -1.88 -30.16
CA GLU A 2 -12.88 -1.77 -28.83
C GLU A 2 -12.75 -3.03 -27.95
N SER A 3 -12.81 -4.24 -28.55
CA SER A 3 -12.86 -5.52 -27.82
C SER A 3 -11.58 -5.81 -27.01
N ASP A 4 -10.40 -5.53 -27.58
CA ASP A 4 -9.12 -5.80 -26.91
C ASP A 4 -8.88 -4.89 -25.70
N ALA A 5 -9.39 -3.64 -25.76
CA ALA A 5 -9.25 -2.66 -24.70
C ALA A 5 -10.14 -2.97 -23.48
N VAL A 6 -11.33 -3.53 -23.72
CA VAL A 6 -12.25 -3.95 -22.65
C VAL A 6 -11.69 -5.17 -21.91
N GLU A 7 -11.14 -6.14 -22.64
CA GLU A 7 -10.59 -7.36 -22.04
C GLU A 7 -9.31 -7.09 -21.23
N THR A 8 -8.40 -6.24 -21.74
CA THR A 8 -7.19 -5.85 -20.98
C THR A 8 -7.53 -5.10 -19.70
N LYS A 9 -8.53 -4.21 -19.71
CA LYS A 9 -9.00 -3.52 -18.51
C LYS A 9 -9.58 -4.49 -17.48
N GLN A 10 -10.40 -5.44 -17.93
CA GLN A 10 -11.05 -6.40 -17.05
C GLN A 10 -10.05 -7.35 -16.36
N VAL A 11 -9.01 -7.77 -17.10
CA VAL A 11 -7.89 -8.57 -16.53
C VAL A 11 -7.11 -7.77 -15.50
N ALA A 12 -6.85 -6.48 -15.75
CA ALA A 12 -6.15 -5.61 -14.80
C ALA A 12 -6.96 -5.39 -13.51
N ASP A 13 -8.28 -5.21 -13.62
CA ASP A 13 -9.18 -5.05 -12.47
C ASP A 13 -9.22 -6.33 -11.61
N LEU A 14 -9.32 -7.51 -12.24
CA LEU A 14 -9.26 -8.80 -11.54
C LEU A 14 -7.91 -9.02 -10.84
N ALA A 15 -6.81 -8.65 -11.50
CA ALA A 15 -5.48 -8.69 -10.91
C ALA A 15 -5.39 -7.77 -9.68
N ALA A 16 -5.91 -6.54 -9.75
CA ALA A 16 -5.91 -5.60 -8.64
C ALA A 16 -6.71 -6.11 -7.43
N ILE A 17 -7.89 -6.70 -7.65
CA ILE A 17 -8.70 -7.33 -6.60
C ILE A 17 -7.94 -8.47 -5.92
N SER A 18 -7.29 -9.33 -6.72
CA SER A 18 -6.48 -10.45 -6.22
C SER A 18 -5.29 -9.97 -5.36
N VAL A 19 -4.73 -8.80 -5.64
CA VAL A 19 -3.63 -8.24 -4.84
C VAL A 19 -4.14 -7.79 -3.47
N GLN A 20 -5.23 -7.02 -3.43
CA GLN A 20 -5.78 -6.51 -2.19
C GLN A 20 -6.22 -7.61 -1.21
N SER A 21 -6.69 -8.74 -1.74
CA SER A 21 -7.08 -9.91 -0.94
C SER A 21 -5.89 -10.68 -0.34
N ARG A 22 -4.70 -10.56 -0.94
CA ARG A 22 -3.44 -11.18 -0.43
C ARG A 22 -2.74 -10.32 0.63
N LEU A 23 -3.09 -9.05 0.74
CA LEU A 23 -2.45 -8.14 1.69
C LEU A 23 -2.99 -8.36 3.10
N LEU A 24 -2.10 -8.74 4.01
CA LEU A 24 -2.41 -8.97 5.42
C LEU A 24 -2.72 -7.65 6.18
N PRO A 25 -3.50 -7.71 7.27
CA PRO A 25 -3.66 -6.57 8.18
C PRO A 25 -2.33 -6.05 8.71
N PHE A 26 -2.24 -4.76 9.04
CA PHE A 26 -1.01 -4.14 9.51
C PHE A 26 -0.57 -4.68 10.90
N TRP A 27 0.73 -4.99 11.05
CA TRP A 27 1.27 -5.55 12.30
C TRP A 27 1.96 -4.47 13.14
N ARG A 28 1.19 -3.75 13.97
CA ARG A 28 1.72 -2.67 14.83
C ARG A 28 2.87 -3.08 15.76
N GLN A 29 2.89 -4.35 16.19
CA GLN A 29 3.94 -4.86 17.07
C GLN A 29 5.27 -5.10 16.34
N VAL A 30 5.21 -5.40 15.04
CA VAL A 30 6.38 -5.67 14.19
C VAL A 30 6.25 -5.00 12.81
N PRO A 31 6.14 -3.66 12.71
CA PRO A 31 5.85 -2.97 11.45
C PRO A 31 6.86 -3.28 10.35
N ARG A 32 8.14 -3.41 10.72
CA ARG A 32 9.23 -3.73 9.77
C ARG A 32 9.02 -5.09 9.10
N ALA A 33 8.62 -6.11 9.86
CA ALA A 33 8.35 -7.43 9.30
C ALA A 33 7.12 -7.41 8.38
N TRP A 34 6.09 -6.64 8.73
CA TRP A 34 4.93 -6.45 7.88
C TRP A 34 5.30 -5.81 6.53
N PHE A 35 6.15 -4.78 6.52
CA PHE A 35 6.60 -4.17 5.27
C PHE A 35 7.36 -5.15 4.37
N VAL A 36 8.21 -6.02 4.93
CA VAL A 36 8.90 -7.07 4.17
C VAL A 36 7.90 -8.03 3.52
N GLN A 37 6.89 -8.47 4.28
CA GLN A 37 5.84 -9.34 3.76
C GLN A 37 4.99 -8.65 2.69
N PHE A 38 4.66 -7.37 2.90
CA PHE A 38 3.94 -6.55 1.93
C PHE A 38 4.72 -6.42 0.61
N GLU A 39 6.02 -6.12 0.68
CA GLU A 39 6.90 -6.00 -0.48
C GLU A 39 6.97 -7.31 -1.27
N ALA A 40 7.05 -8.46 -0.60
CA ALA A 40 7.05 -9.77 -1.25
C ALA A 40 5.78 -10.05 -2.09
N VAL A 41 4.63 -9.50 -1.69
CA VAL A 41 3.37 -9.62 -2.45
C VAL A 41 3.30 -8.59 -3.58
N VAL A 42 3.83 -7.39 -3.35
CA VAL A 42 3.57 -6.22 -4.20
C VAL A 42 4.65 -5.99 -5.26
N ASP A 43 5.92 -6.29 -4.97
CA ASP A 43 7.04 -6.11 -5.90
C ASP A 43 6.89 -6.89 -7.23
N PRO A 44 6.40 -8.15 -7.24
CA PRO A 44 6.20 -8.90 -8.48
C PRO A 44 5.20 -8.22 -9.44
N LEU A 45 4.33 -7.35 -8.92
CA LEU A 45 3.30 -6.65 -9.68
C LEU A 45 3.82 -5.38 -10.35
N LYS A 46 5.08 -5.00 -10.10
CA LYS A 46 5.71 -3.78 -10.64
C LYS A 46 4.90 -2.50 -10.37
N THR A 47 4.22 -2.45 -9.22
CA THR A 47 3.41 -1.29 -8.81
C THR A 47 4.29 -0.06 -8.58
N SER A 48 3.77 1.12 -8.94
CA SER A 48 4.45 2.40 -8.72
C SER A 48 4.57 2.74 -7.22
N ASP A 49 5.45 3.68 -6.89
CA ASP A 49 5.59 4.26 -5.55
C ASP A 49 4.23 4.74 -4.99
N ASP A 50 3.46 5.46 -5.81
CA ASP A 50 2.12 5.95 -5.47
C ASP A 50 1.12 4.82 -5.18
N GLN A 51 1.16 3.74 -5.96
CA GLN A 51 0.30 2.58 -5.72
C GLN A 51 0.68 1.87 -4.42
N LYS A 52 1.97 1.66 -4.17
CA LYS A 52 2.46 1.06 -2.91
C LYS A 52 2.02 1.89 -1.71
N PHE A 53 2.19 3.21 -1.78
CA PHE A 53 1.75 4.13 -0.74
C PHE A 53 0.24 4.00 -0.46
N ARG A 54 -0.60 3.99 -1.51
CA ARG A 54 -2.07 3.82 -1.36
C ARG A 54 -2.45 2.47 -0.75
N TYR A 55 -1.78 1.37 -1.13
CA TYR A 55 -2.04 0.07 -0.52
C TYR A 55 -1.68 0.03 0.97
N VAL A 56 -0.58 0.69 1.36
CA VAL A 56 -0.23 0.81 2.79
C VAL A 56 -1.32 1.58 3.52
N LEU A 57 -1.75 2.74 3.01
CA LEU A 57 -2.81 3.54 3.64
C LEU A 57 -4.12 2.75 3.85
N GLN A 58 -4.49 1.88 2.91
CA GLN A 58 -5.68 1.02 3.03
C GLN A 58 -5.58 -0.02 4.15
N LYS A 59 -4.38 -0.30 4.65
CA LYS A 59 -4.12 -1.30 5.70
C LYS A 59 -3.91 -0.68 7.07
N LEU A 60 -3.73 0.63 7.14
CA LEU A 60 -3.59 1.38 8.39
C LEU A 60 -4.96 1.70 8.99
N GLU A 61 -5.07 1.59 10.31
CA GLU A 61 -6.27 1.99 11.05
C GLU A 61 -6.18 3.46 11.49
N PRO A 62 -7.26 4.09 11.96
CA PRO A 62 -7.21 5.48 12.44
C PRO A 62 -6.12 5.74 13.49
N SER A 63 -5.87 4.77 14.38
CA SER A 63 -4.81 4.82 15.38
C SER A 63 -3.39 4.76 14.80
N ASP A 64 -3.23 4.24 13.59
CA ASP A 64 -1.96 4.25 12.85
C ASP A 64 -1.83 5.54 12.04
N LEU A 65 -2.93 5.99 11.42
CA LEU A 65 -2.99 7.17 10.56
C LEU A 65 -2.65 8.47 11.31
N GLN A 66 -2.94 8.54 12.61
CA GLN A 66 -2.56 9.69 13.45
C GLN A 66 -1.04 9.98 13.44
N HIS A 67 -0.20 8.98 13.14
CA HIS A 67 1.26 9.10 13.10
C HIS A 67 1.80 9.55 11.74
N VAL A 68 0.93 9.62 10.72
CA VAL A 68 1.30 9.92 9.33
C VAL A 68 0.37 10.97 8.70
N THR A 69 -0.33 11.75 9.53
CA THR A 69 -1.27 12.79 9.05
C THR A 69 -0.60 13.83 8.18
N ASP A 70 0.66 14.15 8.46
CA ASP A 70 1.47 15.02 7.61
C ASP A 70 1.64 14.44 6.21
N LEU A 71 1.84 13.13 6.07
CA LEU A 71 1.91 12.47 4.77
C LEU A 71 0.57 12.41 4.02
N LEU A 72 -0.55 12.55 4.74
CA LEU A 72 -1.90 12.59 4.14
C LEU A 72 -2.25 13.98 3.60
N TYR A 73 -1.91 15.03 4.33
CA TYR A 73 -2.26 16.41 3.98
C TYR A 73 -1.18 17.12 3.17
N ASP A 74 0.08 16.75 3.37
CA ASP A 74 1.25 17.25 2.64
C ASP A 74 2.03 16.07 2.06
N THR A 75 1.38 15.37 1.11
CA THR A 75 1.97 14.18 0.50
C THR A 75 3.20 14.56 -0.32
N PRO A 76 4.38 13.94 -0.06
CA PRO A 76 5.59 14.19 -0.83
C PRO A 76 5.40 13.93 -2.33
N ALA A 77 6.04 14.73 -3.18
CA ALA A 77 5.95 14.53 -4.63
C ALA A 77 6.55 13.19 -5.08
N THR A 78 7.64 12.76 -4.43
CA THR A 78 8.38 11.53 -4.70
C THR A 78 8.66 10.75 -3.42
N ASP A 79 9.03 9.47 -3.56
CA ASP A 79 9.43 8.60 -2.45
C ASP A 79 8.36 8.47 -1.35
N LYS A 80 7.08 8.47 -1.72
CA LYS A 80 5.94 8.38 -0.81
C LYS A 80 6.01 7.09 -0.01
N TYR A 81 6.28 5.96 -0.68
CA TYR A 81 6.39 4.66 -0.02
C TYR A 81 7.60 4.59 0.91
N ALA A 82 8.77 5.07 0.46
CA ALA A 82 9.97 5.09 1.30
C ALA A 82 9.79 6.00 2.52
N THR A 83 9.02 7.07 2.40
CA THR A 83 8.72 7.99 3.50
C THR A 83 7.79 7.37 4.53
N ILE A 84 6.67 6.76 4.12
CA ILE A 84 5.76 6.10 5.06
C ILE A 84 6.40 4.89 5.75
N LYS A 85 7.23 4.11 5.04
CA LYS A 85 7.96 2.96 5.60
C LYS A 85 8.93 3.36 6.74
N ARG A 86 9.49 4.57 6.67
CA ARG A 86 10.41 5.10 7.69
C ARG A 86 9.68 5.68 8.90
N ARG A 87 8.34 5.83 8.85
CA ARG A 87 7.59 6.44 9.95
C ARG A 87 7.44 5.48 11.13
N PRO A 88 7.63 5.97 12.36
CA PRO A 88 7.40 5.19 13.56
C PRO A 88 5.90 5.08 13.82
N ILE A 89 5.25 4.10 13.21
CA ILE A 89 3.87 3.73 13.52
C ILE A 89 3.93 2.78 14.72
N LYS A 90 3.38 3.21 15.86
CA LYS A 90 3.40 2.44 17.11
C LYS A 90 1.97 2.17 17.53
N GLY A 91 1.69 0.95 17.99
CA GLY A 91 0.46 0.67 18.71
C GLY A 91 0.46 1.41 20.05
N GLY A 92 -0.56 2.21 20.29
CA GLY A 92 -0.89 2.66 21.64
C GLY A 92 -1.18 1.43 22.51
N VAL A 93 -0.71 1.50 23.76
CA VAL A 93 -0.81 0.46 24.80
C VAL A 93 -2.25 -0.03 24.96
#